data_AF-A0A3D4TR87-F1
#
_entry.id   AF-A0A3D4TR87-F1
#
_cell.length_a   1.000
_cell.length_b   1.000
_cell.length_c   1.000
_cell.angle_alpha   90.00
_cell.angle_beta   90.00
_cell.angle_gamma   90.00
#
_symmetry.space_group_name_H-M   'P 1'
#
loop_
_entity.id
_entity.type
_entity.pdbx_description
1 polymer ?
#
loop_
_entity_poly.entity_id
_entity_poly.type
_entity_poly.pdbx_seq_one_letter_code
_entity_poly.pdbx_strand_id
1 'polypeptide(L)' 'ASGSRLRVQKATGLVRDVFDARTMSTLEGSVGIAHVRYPTAGSEGMDEAQPFYVNSPYGIALAHNGNLINTEALRQQ' A
#
# COMPACT_ATOMS: atom_id res chain seq x y z
N ALA A 1 -14.92 17.30 -6.24
CA ALA A 1 -14.59 16.14 -5.39
C ALA A 1 -13.14 16.27 -4.95
N SER A 2 -12.87 16.39 -3.65
CA SER A 2 -11.52 16.69 -3.12
C SER A 2 -10.60 15.49 -3.31
N GLY A 3 -9.77 15.53 -4.36
CA GLY A 3 -8.69 14.57 -4.63
C GLY A 3 -7.41 14.84 -3.85
N SER A 4 -7.47 15.64 -2.77
CA SER A 4 -6.30 16.12 -2.03
C SER A 4 -5.94 15.26 -0.81
N ARG A 5 -6.67 14.16 -0.56
CA ARG A 5 -6.40 13.25 0.56
C ARG A 5 -6.34 11.81 0.08
N LEU A 6 -5.19 11.17 0.29
CA LEU A 6 -5.03 9.73 0.09
C LEU A 6 -5.71 8.98 1.23
N ARG A 7 -6.47 7.95 0.88
CA ARG A 7 -7.17 7.05 1.81
C ARG A 7 -6.61 5.65 1.61
N VAL A 8 -6.22 4.99 2.70
CA VAL A 8 -5.55 3.67 2.65
C VAL A 8 -6.27 2.70 3.57
N GLN A 9 -6.62 1.54 3.03
CA GLN A 9 -7.10 0.37 3.78
C GLN A 9 -6.16 -0.80 3.45
N LYS A 10 -5.55 -1.37 4.47
CA LYS A 10 -4.64 -2.53 4.33
C LYS A 10 -4.72 -3.39 5.58
N ALA A 11 -4.73 -4.71 5.41
CA ALA A 11 -4.63 -5.69 6.48
C ALA A 11 -4.13 -7.03 5.92
N THR A 12 -3.74 -7.94 6.80
CA THR A 12 -3.45 -9.33 6.43
C THR A 12 -4.74 -10.10 6.18
N GLY A 13 -4.66 -11.14 5.34
CA GLY A 13 -5.81 -11.98 4.99
C GLY A 13 -6.21 -11.89 3.53
N LEU A 14 -7.32 -12.54 3.17
CA LEU A 14 -7.85 -12.49 1.81
C LEU A 14 -8.55 -11.15 1.56
N VAL A 15 -8.59 -10.72 0.30
CA VAL A 15 -9.25 -9.46 -0.10
C VAL A 15 -10.67 -9.35 0.46
N ARG A 16 -11.44 -10.43 0.44
CA ARG A 16 -12.83 -10.45 0.95
C ARG A 16 -12.92 -10.17 2.46
N ASP A 17 -11.90 -10.54 3.22
CA ASP A 17 -11.90 -10.38 4.68
C ASP A 17 -11.35 -8.99 5.09
N VAL A 18 -10.52 -8.40 4.23
CA VAL A 18 -9.91 -7.06 4.44
C VAL A 18 -10.84 -5.92 4.00
N PHE A 19 -11.70 -6.16 3.00
CA PHE A 19 -12.60 -5.17 2.41
C PHE A 19 -14.07 -5.57 2.57
N ASP A 20 -14.73 -4.94 3.55
CA ASP A 20 -16.17 -5.01 3.79
C ASP A 20 -16.88 -3.73 3.31
N ALA A 21 -18.21 -3.69 3.41
CA ALA A 21 -18.99 -2.52 3.00
C ALA A 21 -18.60 -1.24 3.76
N ARG A 22 -18.20 -1.37 5.03
CA ARG A 22 -17.81 -0.24 5.87
C ARG A 22 -16.48 0.35 5.40
N THR A 23 -15.44 -0.45 5.28
CA THR A 23 -14.12 -0.04 4.79
C THR A 23 -14.21 0.52 3.37
N MET A 24 -14.97 -0.13 2.48
CA MET A 24 -15.20 0.36 1.11
C MET A 24 -15.87 1.73 1.07
N SER A 25 -16.85 1.99 1.96
CA SER A 25 -17.51 3.30 2.03
C SER A 25 -16.55 4.43 2.39
N THR A 26 -15.42 4.12 3.04
CA THR A 26 -14.40 5.13 3.34
C THR A 26 -13.51 5.46 2.15
N LEU A 27 -13.31 4.53 1.20
CA LEU A 27 -12.36 4.63 0.08
C LEU A 27 -12.93 5.39 -1.12
N GLU A 28 -13.41 6.61 -0.89
CA GLU A 28 -13.99 7.45 -1.94
C GLU A 28 -12.90 8.04 -2.84
N GLY A 29 -13.19 8.17 -4.14
CA GLY A 29 -12.31 8.78 -5.12
C GLY A 29 -12.59 8.26 -6.53
N SER A 30 -12.04 8.92 -7.53
CA SER A 30 -12.13 8.48 -8.94
C SER A 30 -10.88 7.75 -9.43
N VAL A 31 -9.83 7.69 -8.60
CA VAL A 31 -8.54 7.05 -8.90
C VAL A 31 -8.05 6.33 -7.65
N GLY A 32 -7.51 5.12 -7.81
CA GLY A 32 -6.93 4.34 -6.73
C GLY A 32 -6.00 3.25 -7.25
N ILE A 33 -5.15 2.73 -6.37
CA ILE A 33 -4.27 1.58 -6.61
C ILE A 33 -4.54 0.51 -5.55
N ALA A 34 -4.26 -0.75 -5.87
CA ALA A 34 -4.42 -1.87 -4.95
C ALA A 34 -3.27 -2.87 -5.12
N HIS A 35 -3.02 -3.64 -4.06
CA HIS A 35 -1.98 -4.67 -4.07
C HIS A 35 -2.45 -5.91 -3.30
N VAL A 36 -2.25 -7.09 -3.89
CA VAL A 36 -2.40 -8.38 -3.21
C VAL A 36 -1.01 -8.98 -3.07
N ARG A 37 -0.59 -9.20 -1.83
CA ARG A 37 0.77 -9.66 -1.54
C ARG A 37 0.82 -11.17 -1.44
N TYR A 38 1.76 -11.76 -2.18
CA TYR A 38 2.27 -13.10 -1.90
C TYR A 38 3.45 -12.96 -0.91
N PRO A 39 3.47 -13.67 0.23
CA PRO A 39 4.58 -13.58 1.17
C PRO A 39 5.91 -14.01 0.54
N THR A 40 6.93 -13.17 0.62
CA THR A 40 8.30 -13.42 0.16
C THR A 40 9.29 -13.25 1.31
N ALA A 41 10.53 -13.71 1.13
CA ALA A 41 11.57 -13.61 2.15
C ALA A 41 11.86 -12.15 2.55
N GLY A 42 12.09 -11.92 3.85
CA GLY A 42 12.34 -10.59 4.40
C GLY A 42 11.10 -9.72 4.54
N SER A 43 9.91 -10.33 4.46
CA SER A 43 8.66 -9.62 4.59
C SER A 43 7.80 -10.24 5.72
N GLU A 44 7.87 -9.66 6.92
CA GLU A 44 7.04 -10.02 8.09
C GLU A 44 6.20 -8.85 8.59
N GLY A 45 4.88 -9.06 8.72
CA GLY A 45 3.98 -8.13 9.43
C GLY A 45 3.09 -7.24 8.55
N MET A 46 2.20 -6.51 9.23
CA MET A 46 1.20 -5.61 8.63
C MET A 46 1.84 -4.33 8.06
N ASP A 47 2.99 -3.91 8.58
CA ASP A 47 3.66 -2.67 8.20
C ASP A 47 4.12 -2.67 6.74
N GLU A 48 4.44 -3.85 6.24
CA GLU A 48 4.86 -4.12 4.87
C GLU A 48 3.70 -4.47 3.93
N ALA A 49 2.45 -4.43 4.42
CA ALA A 49 1.31 -4.46 3.52
C ALA A 49 1.37 -3.20 2.66
N GLN A 50 1.41 -3.39 1.35
CA GLN A 50 1.39 -2.33 0.35
C GLN A 50 -0.06 -1.90 0.08
N PRO A 51 -0.32 -0.64 -0.33
CA PRO A 51 0.64 0.36 -0.83
C PRO A 51 1.47 1.07 0.26
N PHE A 52 2.70 1.42 -0.08
CA PHE A 52 3.53 2.35 0.70
C PHE A 52 3.07 3.78 0.47
N TYR A 53 3.15 4.63 1.51
CA TYR A 53 2.77 6.03 1.44
C TYR A 53 3.85 6.92 2.05
N VAL A 54 4.21 8.00 1.36
CA VAL A 54 5.03 9.10 1.89
C VAL A 54 4.28 10.41 1.71
N ASN A 55 4.30 11.28 2.71
CA ASN A 55 3.56 12.55 2.70
C ASN A 55 4.35 13.72 2.07
N SER A 56 5.61 13.50 1.70
CA SER A 56 6.46 14.53 1.12
C SER A 56 7.48 13.96 0.12
N PRO A 57 7.69 14.60 -1.04
CA PRO A 57 6.87 15.68 -1.58
C PRO A 57 5.52 15.15 -2.12
N TYR A 58 4.50 16.02 -2.20
CA TYR A 58 3.19 15.80 -2.86
C TYR A 58 2.23 14.73 -2.30
N GLY A 59 2.70 13.78 -1.49
CA GLY A 59 1.87 12.65 -1.05
C GLY A 59 1.83 11.55 -2.10
N ILE A 60 2.80 10.63 -2.05
CA ILE A 60 2.97 9.57 -3.07
C ILE A 60 2.58 8.23 -2.47
N ALA A 61 1.79 7.46 -3.22
CA ALA A 61 1.47 6.07 -2.91
C ALA A 61 2.08 5.14 -3.97
N LEU A 62 2.70 4.03 -3.53
CA LEU A 62 3.36 3.07 -4.41
C LEU A 62 2.94 1.63 -4.07
N ALA A 63 2.60 0.86 -5.10
CA ALA A 63 2.47 -0.58 -5.04
C ALA A 63 3.45 -1.22 -6.05
N HIS A 64 4.11 -2.30 -5.65
CA HIS A 64 5.19 -2.93 -6.37
C HIS A 64 5.10 -4.46 -6.21
N ASN A 65 5.35 -5.17 -7.31
CA ASN A 65 5.56 -6.61 -7.36
C ASN A 65 6.94 -6.88 -7.97
N GLY A 66 7.86 -7.36 -7.16
CA GLY A 66 9.26 -7.56 -7.54
C GLY A 66 10.17 -7.62 -6.33
N ASN A 67 11.48 -7.49 -6.56
CA ASN A 67 12.48 -7.33 -5.52
C ASN A 67 13.61 -6.41 -6.00
N LEU A 68 14.06 -5.49 -5.15
CA LEU A 68 15.26 -4.69 -5.40
C LEU A 68 16.49 -5.52 -5.04
N ILE A 69 17.39 -5.74 -6.00
CA ILE A 69 18.59 -6.55 -5.79
C ILE A 69 19.68 -5.83 -4.99
N ASN A 70 19.59 -4.51 -4.87
CA ASN A 70 20.58 -3.62 -4.26
C ASN A 70 19.97 -2.76 -3.14
N THR A 71 18.96 -3.27 -2.44
CA THR A 71 18.24 -2.57 -1.36
C THR A 71 19.17 -1.94 -0.33
N GLU A 72 20.22 -2.63 0.11
CA GLU A 72 21.15 -2.10 1.12
C GLU A 72 21.91 -0.88 0.62
N ALA A 73 22.38 -0.91 -0.64
CA ALA A 73 23.06 0.23 -1.25
C ALA A 73 22.13 1.42 -1.44
N LEU A 74 20.88 1.18 -1.86
CA LEU A 74 19.87 2.24 -2.02
C LEU A 74 19.43 2.86 -0.69
N ARG A 75 19.44 2.08 0.40
CA ARG A 75 19.05 2.57 1.73
C ARG A 75 20.08 3.55 2.33
N GLN A 76 21.34 3.44 1.92
CA GLN A 76 22.44 4.29 2.41
C GLN A 76 22.64 5.57 1.59
N GLN A 77 21.89 5.75 0.50
CA GLN A 77 21.88 6.97 -0.31
C GLN A 77 20.93 8.02 0.28
#